data_AF-A0A7J3NQR8-F1
#
_entry.id   AF-A0A7J3NQR8-F1
#
_cell.length_a   1.000
_cell.length_b   1.000
_cell.length_c   1.000
_cell.angle_alpha   90.00
_cell.angle_beta   90.00
_cell.angle_gamma   90.00
#
_symmetry.space_group_name_H-M   'P 1'
#
loop_
_entity.id
_entity.type
_entity.pdbx_description
1 polymer ?
#
loop_
_entity_poly.entity_id
_entity_poly.type
_entity_poly.pdbx_seq_one_letter_code
_entity_poly.pdbx_strand_id
1 'polypeptide(L)'
;MAYILPDLEIKLGGFWLNAKPMAELLEELKEGDPLKLPSTLSDLCSYAEQGVYDPDVPLWLVKLIDACQSREVLVYALRLATLYCSEGLIPPGMMDAAHPLIDHDDEQVKVHAIYFLAMCARVGRVRGDVLEKLVSLMESNSLEVALMAVEAIIAYAEGGLMLSNVPSTAIRLLERGDSNLQASALRLLSTYAERNLLAEGFLYFAPLLFNSDDESVRLEAASCLWRYAVRGVTSIDVLMPLLKILRDESFNVQVAAARVLWRYAEMGIGGRWVLDELAQLLKCEKPFVRGAAVYALLVYARRGMVSPLVAEVLPFLLEDEEGNIRSLALQVIEEYEKAEDVLREIKEPTSP
;
A
#
# COMPACT_ATOMS: atom_id res chain seq x y z
N MET A 1 6.08 -0.24 5.31
CA MET A 1 6.56 -1.06 6.45
C MET A 1 6.58 -2.50 6.01
N ALA A 2 7.67 -3.22 6.23
CA ALA A 2 7.78 -4.64 5.91
C ALA A 2 6.89 -5.44 6.88
N TYR A 3 5.97 -6.24 6.35
CA TYR A 3 5.32 -7.28 7.15
C TYR A 3 6.39 -8.26 7.60
N ILE A 4 6.75 -8.18 8.87
CA ILE A 4 7.52 -9.22 9.53
C ILE A 4 6.51 -10.35 9.76
N LEU A 5 6.65 -11.43 8.98
CA LEU A 5 5.99 -12.71 9.26
C LEU A 5 6.23 -13.06 10.74
N PRO A 6 5.19 -13.40 11.52
CA PRO A 6 5.41 -13.90 12.87
C PRO A 6 6.20 -15.21 12.78
N ASP A 7 7.30 -15.29 13.53
CA ASP A 7 8.19 -16.45 13.69
C ASP A 7 9.19 -16.79 12.56
N LEU A 8 9.78 -15.77 11.92
CA LEU A 8 11.15 -15.89 11.38
C LEU A 8 12.16 -15.42 12.44
N GLU A 9 12.52 -16.29 13.38
CA GLU A 9 13.75 -16.14 14.15
C GLU A 9 14.95 -16.23 13.18
N ILE A 10 15.39 -15.06 12.71
CA ILE A 10 16.63 -14.91 11.96
C ILE A 10 17.80 -15.16 12.93
N LYS A 11 18.24 -16.42 13.02
CA LYS A 11 19.54 -16.77 13.63
C LYS A 11 20.66 -16.53 12.63
N LEU A 12 21.00 -15.25 12.43
CA LEU A 12 22.28 -14.87 11.83
C LEU A 12 23.39 -15.06 12.87
N GLY A 13 24.07 -16.21 12.83
CA GLY A 13 25.22 -16.45 13.70
C GLY A 13 25.69 -17.89 13.74
N GLY A 14 26.47 -18.30 12.72
CA GLY A 14 27.46 -19.38 12.76
C GLY A 14 27.00 -20.76 13.24
N PHE A 15 26.59 -21.65 12.32
CA PHE A 15 26.45 -23.08 12.60
C PHE A 15 26.78 -23.92 11.35
N TRP A 16 28.06 -24.25 11.14
CA TRP A 16 28.48 -25.32 10.22
C TRP A 16 28.83 -26.61 10.96
N LEU A 17 28.57 -26.70 12.26
CA LEU A 17 29.09 -27.81 13.06
C LEU A 17 28.39 -29.15 12.81
N ASN A 18 27.26 -29.21 12.08
CA ASN A 18 26.52 -30.46 11.81
C ASN A 18 25.68 -30.47 10.51
N ALA A 19 25.86 -29.54 9.56
CA ALA A 19 25.05 -29.52 8.34
C ALA A 19 25.49 -30.65 7.39
N LYS A 20 24.52 -31.46 6.90
CA LYS A 20 24.79 -32.48 5.88
C LYS A 20 25.34 -31.83 4.61
N PRO A 21 26.32 -32.45 3.91
CA PRO A 21 26.78 -31.96 2.63
C PRO A 21 25.63 -31.86 1.60
N MET A 22 25.64 -30.83 0.75
CA MET A 22 24.64 -30.64 -0.33
C MET A 22 24.42 -31.92 -1.16
N ALA A 23 25.49 -32.64 -1.51
CA ALA A 23 25.39 -33.88 -2.27
C ALA A 23 24.57 -34.97 -1.54
N GLU A 24 24.69 -35.08 -0.21
CA GLU A 24 23.90 -36.02 0.59
C GLU A 24 22.43 -35.60 0.62
N LEU A 25 22.15 -34.31 0.81
CA LEU A 25 20.79 -33.76 0.78
C LEU A 25 20.10 -33.98 -0.56
N LEU A 26 20.84 -33.87 -1.67
CA LEU A 26 20.31 -34.14 -3.02
C LEU A 26 19.94 -35.62 -3.20
N GLU A 27 20.76 -36.54 -2.69
CA GLU A 27 20.42 -37.97 -2.74
C GLU A 27 19.20 -38.29 -1.88
N GLU A 28 19.10 -37.71 -0.67
CA GLU A 28 17.90 -37.87 0.18
C GLU A 28 16.63 -37.30 -0.48
N LEU A 29 16.75 -36.15 -1.15
CA LEU A 29 15.66 -35.53 -1.90
C LEU A 29 15.19 -36.42 -3.07
N LYS A 30 16.14 -37.09 -3.76
CA LYS A 30 15.87 -38.03 -4.85
C LYS A 30 15.24 -39.33 -4.35
N GLU A 31 15.72 -39.86 -3.22
CA GLU A 31 15.17 -41.04 -2.57
C GLU A 31 13.70 -40.83 -2.20
N GLY A 32 13.35 -39.62 -1.78
CA GLY A 32 11.96 -39.25 -1.46
C GLY A 32 11.42 -39.94 -0.22
N ASP A 33 12.28 -40.36 0.71
CA ASP A 33 11.89 -40.98 1.98
C ASP A 33 11.07 -39.99 2.82
N PRO A 34 9.75 -40.24 3.04
CA PRO A 34 8.88 -39.32 3.76
C PRO A 34 9.36 -38.98 5.17
N LEU A 35 10.14 -39.86 5.81
CA LEU A 35 10.66 -39.63 7.16
C LEU A 35 11.86 -38.67 7.19
N LYS A 36 12.63 -38.60 6.10
CA LYS A 36 13.81 -37.73 5.99
C LYS A 36 13.47 -36.38 5.35
N LEU A 37 12.53 -36.38 4.41
CA LEU A 37 12.19 -35.22 3.57
C LEU A 37 12.01 -33.90 4.35
N PRO A 38 11.29 -33.83 5.48
CA PRO A 38 11.17 -32.58 6.23
C PRO A 38 12.52 -32.00 6.65
N SER A 39 13.40 -32.83 7.24
CA SER A 39 14.74 -32.41 7.66
C SER A 39 15.62 -32.03 6.47
N THR A 40 15.57 -32.82 5.39
CA THR A 40 16.32 -32.57 4.15
C THR A 40 15.92 -31.23 3.53
N LEU A 41 14.62 -30.95 3.42
CA LEU A 41 14.12 -29.69 2.86
C LEU A 41 14.43 -28.49 3.76
N SER A 42 14.36 -28.65 5.08
CA SER A 42 14.75 -27.62 6.05
C SER A 42 16.23 -27.24 5.93
N ASP A 43 17.12 -28.24 5.78
CA ASP A 43 18.55 -28.00 5.56
C ASP A 43 18.78 -27.30 4.22
N LEU A 44 18.10 -27.73 3.15
CA LEU A 44 18.17 -27.07 1.85
C LEU A 44 17.66 -25.62 1.88
N CYS A 45 16.61 -25.30 2.64
CA CYS A 45 16.19 -23.92 2.90
C CYS A 45 17.31 -23.10 3.55
N SER A 46 17.99 -23.68 4.54
CA SER A 46 19.09 -23.01 5.24
C SER A 46 20.28 -22.72 4.31
N TYR A 47 20.57 -23.61 3.35
CA TYR A 47 21.56 -23.37 2.30
C TYR A 47 21.13 -22.25 1.35
N ALA A 48 19.89 -22.29 0.87
CA ALA A 48 19.35 -21.29 -0.05
C ALA A 48 19.32 -19.88 0.59
N GLU A 49 18.96 -19.76 1.87
CA GLU A 49 19.02 -18.49 2.61
C GLU A 49 20.42 -17.90 2.73
N GLN A 50 21.46 -18.73 2.62
CA GLN A 50 22.87 -18.32 2.58
C GLN A 50 23.37 -18.04 1.16
N GLY A 51 22.50 -18.09 0.16
CA GLY A 51 22.84 -17.89 -1.24
C GLY A 51 23.48 -19.11 -1.91
N VAL A 52 23.37 -20.29 -1.30
CA VAL A 52 23.92 -21.55 -1.85
C VAL A 52 22.80 -22.34 -2.50
N TYR A 53 22.86 -22.46 -3.82
CA TYR A 53 21.85 -23.12 -4.63
C TYR A 53 22.44 -24.28 -5.43
N ASP A 54 21.65 -25.32 -5.61
CA ASP A 54 21.98 -26.42 -6.52
C ASP A 54 20.94 -26.46 -7.66
N PRO A 55 21.37 -26.50 -8.93
CA PRO A 55 20.48 -26.38 -10.08
C PRO A 55 19.52 -27.56 -10.26
N ASP A 56 19.77 -28.71 -9.62
CA ASP A 56 18.91 -29.89 -9.73
C ASP A 56 17.73 -29.87 -8.75
N VAL A 57 17.86 -29.14 -7.62
CA VAL A 57 16.82 -29.07 -6.57
C VAL A 57 15.44 -28.68 -7.14
N PRO A 58 15.31 -27.65 -8.00
CA PRO A 58 13.99 -27.24 -8.45
C PRO A 58 13.25 -28.32 -9.25
N LEU A 59 13.95 -29.17 -10.00
CA LEU A 59 13.31 -30.27 -10.73
C LEU A 59 12.64 -31.26 -9.78
N TRP A 60 13.26 -31.52 -8.62
CA TRP A 60 12.71 -32.41 -7.60
C TRP A 60 11.59 -31.76 -6.80
N LEU A 61 11.67 -30.45 -6.56
CA LEU A 61 10.59 -29.70 -5.93
C LEU A 61 9.27 -29.79 -6.72
N VAL A 62 9.31 -29.69 -8.06
CA VAL A 62 8.10 -29.86 -8.88
C VAL A 62 7.45 -31.23 -8.62
N LYS A 63 8.25 -32.31 -8.67
CA LYS A 63 7.75 -33.67 -8.43
C LYS A 63 7.18 -33.85 -7.02
N LEU A 64 7.84 -33.26 -6.01
CA LEU A 64 7.40 -33.36 -4.62
C LEU A 64 6.09 -32.60 -4.40
N ILE A 65 5.96 -31.39 -4.95
CA ILE A 65 4.74 -30.58 -4.86
C ILE A 65 3.56 -31.29 -5.54
N ASP A 66 3.80 -31.92 -6.70
CA ASP A 66 2.76 -32.66 -7.43
C ASP A 66 2.31 -33.95 -6.72
N ALA A 67 3.22 -34.66 -6.06
CA ALA A 67 2.97 -36.00 -5.55
C ALA A 67 2.69 -36.09 -4.04
N CYS A 68 3.17 -35.12 -3.26
CA CYS A 68 3.10 -35.19 -1.80
C CYS A 68 1.78 -34.63 -1.26
N GLN A 69 1.30 -35.22 -0.17
CA GLN A 69 0.14 -34.74 0.60
C GLN A 69 0.52 -34.34 2.04
N SER A 70 1.79 -34.51 2.41
CA SER A 70 2.27 -34.14 3.74
C SER A 70 2.36 -32.63 3.85
N ARG A 71 1.59 -32.05 4.78
CA ARG A 71 1.61 -30.62 5.10
C ARG A 71 3.03 -30.10 5.27
N GLU A 72 3.83 -30.75 6.11
CA GLU A 72 5.18 -30.30 6.46
C GLU A 72 6.09 -30.29 5.23
N VAL A 73 6.05 -31.37 4.42
CA VAL A 73 6.83 -31.46 3.18
C VAL A 73 6.42 -30.37 2.19
N LEU A 74 5.11 -30.15 2.00
CA LEU A 74 4.61 -29.12 1.09
C LEU A 74 5.00 -27.70 1.53
N VAL A 75 4.91 -27.40 2.83
CA VAL A 75 5.33 -26.09 3.37
C VAL A 75 6.81 -25.84 3.11
N TYR A 76 7.69 -26.79 3.46
CA TYR A 76 9.12 -26.62 3.21
C TYR A 76 9.46 -26.60 1.72
N ALA A 77 8.80 -27.42 0.89
CA ALA A 77 9.01 -27.43 -0.55
C ALA A 77 8.61 -26.10 -1.20
N LEU A 78 7.48 -25.51 -0.81
CA LEU A 78 7.01 -24.20 -1.31
C LEU A 78 7.90 -23.06 -0.81
N ARG A 79 8.36 -23.12 0.45
CA ARG A 79 9.35 -22.16 0.98
C ARG A 79 10.65 -22.23 0.17
N LEU A 80 11.18 -23.42 -0.08
CA LEU A 80 12.38 -23.61 -0.88
C LEU A 80 12.17 -23.12 -2.32
N ALA A 81 11.05 -23.47 -2.95
CA ALA A 81 10.69 -23.00 -4.28
C ALA A 81 10.62 -21.47 -4.34
N THR A 82 10.18 -20.81 -3.27
CA THR A 82 10.17 -19.36 -3.15
C THR A 82 11.59 -18.76 -3.12
N LEU A 83 12.53 -19.37 -2.40
CA LEU A 83 13.93 -18.92 -2.37
C LEU A 83 14.61 -19.07 -3.74
N TYR A 84 14.37 -20.19 -4.43
CA TYR A 84 14.85 -20.35 -5.80
C TYR A 84 14.17 -19.36 -6.76
N CYS A 85 12.90 -19.04 -6.52
CA CYS A 85 12.17 -18.05 -7.28
C CYS A 85 12.76 -16.64 -7.18
N SER A 86 13.18 -16.20 -5.99
CA SER A 86 13.82 -14.88 -5.83
C SER A 86 15.14 -14.74 -6.60
N GLU A 87 15.84 -15.84 -6.84
CA GLU A 87 17.07 -15.86 -7.65
C GLU A 87 16.81 -16.07 -9.15
N GLY A 88 15.54 -16.12 -9.58
CA GLY A 88 15.19 -16.41 -10.96
C GLY A 88 15.39 -17.88 -11.39
N LEU A 89 15.67 -18.78 -10.45
CA LEU A 89 15.93 -20.21 -10.67
C LEU A 89 14.63 -21.04 -10.65
N ILE A 90 13.62 -20.60 -11.39
CA ILE A 90 12.30 -21.27 -11.43
C ILE A 90 12.23 -22.21 -12.64
N PRO A 91 12.07 -23.52 -12.44
CA PRO A 91 11.95 -24.47 -13.52
C PRO A 91 10.56 -24.35 -14.18
N PRO A 92 10.44 -24.75 -15.46
CA PRO A 92 9.13 -24.98 -16.07
C PRO A 92 8.28 -25.92 -15.21
N GLY A 93 6.98 -25.66 -15.10
CA GLY A 93 6.05 -26.52 -14.35
C GLY A 93 5.91 -26.21 -12.86
N MET A 94 6.80 -25.44 -12.22
CA MET A 94 6.67 -25.14 -10.78
C MET A 94 5.38 -24.37 -10.44
N MET A 95 5.01 -23.41 -11.28
CA MET A 95 3.72 -22.71 -11.12
C MET A 95 2.53 -23.63 -11.36
N ASP A 96 2.66 -24.60 -12.27
CA ASP A 96 1.60 -25.56 -12.56
C ASP A 96 1.37 -26.50 -11.37
N ALA A 97 2.45 -26.92 -10.71
CA ALA A 97 2.42 -27.74 -9.49
C ALA A 97 1.86 -26.97 -8.27
N ALA A 98 2.24 -25.70 -8.12
CA ALA A 98 1.80 -24.88 -6.99
C ALA A 98 0.36 -24.37 -7.13
N HIS A 99 -0.15 -24.20 -8.35
CA HIS A 99 -1.48 -23.63 -8.59
C HIS A 99 -2.60 -24.39 -7.86
N PRO A 100 -2.74 -25.73 -7.97
CA PRO A 100 -3.76 -26.47 -7.24
C PRO A 100 -3.71 -26.30 -5.72
N LEU A 101 -2.53 -25.98 -5.15
CA LEU A 101 -2.35 -25.87 -3.70
C LEU A 101 -2.94 -24.60 -3.09
N ILE A 102 -3.34 -23.61 -3.88
CA ILE A 102 -4.13 -22.47 -3.35
C ILE A 102 -5.55 -22.87 -2.95
N ASP A 103 -5.99 -24.07 -3.34
CA ASP A 103 -7.24 -24.70 -2.91
C ASP A 103 -7.05 -25.79 -1.85
N HIS A 104 -5.83 -25.94 -1.32
CA HIS A 104 -5.53 -26.95 -0.31
C HIS A 104 -6.34 -26.73 0.99
N ASP A 105 -6.73 -27.82 1.66
CA ASP A 105 -7.53 -27.73 2.90
C ASP A 105 -6.73 -27.15 4.07
N ASP A 106 -5.43 -27.44 4.13
CA ASP A 106 -4.50 -26.85 5.10
C ASP A 106 -4.17 -25.39 4.76
N GLU A 107 -4.44 -24.51 5.71
CA GLU A 107 -4.25 -23.06 5.60
C GLU A 107 -2.79 -22.67 5.35
N GLN A 108 -1.83 -23.36 5.97
CA GLN A 108 -0.43 -23.01 5.81
C GLN A 108 0.12 -23.43 4.44
N VAL A 109 -0.29 -24.59 3.93
CA VAL A 109 0.05 -24.98 2.55
C VAL A 109 -0.50 -23.93 1.57
N LYS A 110 -1.74 -23.50 1.77
CA LYS A 110 -2.39 -22.47 0.96
C LYS A 110 -1.65 -21.14 1.00
N VAL A 111 -1.29 -20.65 2.19
CA VAL A 111 -0.50 -19.43 2.39
C VAL A 111 0.85 -19.50 1.66
N HIS A 112 1.59 -20.60 1.82
CA HIS A 112 2.89 -20.76 1.17
C HIS A 112 2.76 -20.88 -0.35
N ALA A 113 1.69 -21.49 -0.86
CA ALA A 113 1.41 -21.56 -2.28
C ALA A 113 1.11 -20.17 -2.87
N ILE A 114 0.26 -19.39 -2.19
CA ILE A 114 -0.04 -18.00 -2.57
C ILE A 114 1.24 -17.15 -2.54
N TYR A 115 2.07 -17.29 -1.50
CA TYR A 115 3.32 -16.55 -1.37
C TYR A 115 4.31 -16.88 -2.49
N PHE A 116 4.48 -18.17 -2.81
CA PHE A 116 5.28 -18.61 -3.94
C PHE A 116 4.80 -18.00 -5.27
N LEU A 117 3.48 -17.99 -5.50
CA LEU A 117 2.88 -17.41 -6.71
C LEU A 117 3.06 -15.89 -6.76
N ALA A 118 3.00 -15.20 -5.61
CA ALA A 118 3.32 -13.77 -5.52
C ALA A 118 4.79 -13.50 -5.92
N MET A 119 5.71 -14.36 -5.48
CA MET A 119 7.12 -14.25 -5.85
C MET A 119 7.36 -14.51 -7.33
N CYS A 120 6.64 -15.48 -7.93
CA CYS A 120 6.65 -15.70 -9.37
C CYS A 120 6.22 -14.43 -10.12
N ALA A 121 5.15 -13.78 -9.66
CA ALA A 121 4.66 -12.55 -10.28
C ALA A 121 5.67 -11.40 -10.22
N ARG A 122 6.40 -11.24 -9.11
CA ARG A 122 7.45 -10.22 -8.96
C ARG A 122 8.60 -10.39 -9.94
N VAL A 123 8.91 -11.63 -10.34
CA VAL A 123 9.92 -11.91 -11.37
C VAL A 123 9.34 -11.98 -12.79
N GLY A 124 8.12 -11.45 -12.99
CA GLY A 124 7.47 -11.33 -14.30
C GLY A 124 6.78 -12.60 -14.78
N ARG A 125 6.57 -13.60 -13.92
CA ARG A 125 5.84 -14.84 -14.25
C ARG A 125 4.44 -14.80 -13.66
N VAL A 126 3.46 -14.48 -14.51
CA VAL A 126 2.05 -14.31 -14.13
C VAL A 126 1.13 -15.23 -14.95
N ARG A 127 0.01 -15.64 -14.36
CA ARG A 127 -1.03 -16.48 -14.98
C ARG A 127 -2.44 -15.95 -14.69
N GLY A 128 -3.29 -15.84 -15.72
CA GLY A 128 -4.65 -15.27 -15.58
C GLY A 128 -5.58 -16.09 -14.70
N ASP A 129 -5.55 -17.41 -14.85
CA ASP A 129 -6.37 -18.35 -14.08
C ASP A 129 -6.03 -18.32 -12.58
N VAL A 130 -4.75 -18.18 -12.24
CA VAL A 130 -4.31 -18.00 -10.84
C VAL A 130 -4.86 -16.69 -10.27
N LEU A 131 -4.82 -15.60 -11.05
CA LEU A 131 -5.29 -14.29 -10.58
C LEU A 131 -6.79 -14.33 -10.25
N GLU A 132 -7.63 -14.95 -11.08
CA GLU A 132 -9.06 -15.12 -10.79
C GLU A 132 -9.28 -15.84 -9.45
N LYS A 133 -8.47 -16.86 -9.18
CA LYS A 133 -8.57 -17.60 -7.91
C LYS A 133 -8.11 -16.77 -6.72
N LEU A 134 -7.02 -16.01 -6.85
CA LEU A 134 -6.56 -15.09 -5.79
C LEU A 134 -7.65 -14.06 -5.43
N VAL A 135 -8.40 -13.54 -6.41
CA VAL A 135 -9.52 -12.62 -6.14
C VAL A 135 -10.58 -13.27 -5.25
N SER A 136 -10.90 -14.55 -5.49
CA SER A 136 -11.85 -15.28 -4.61
C SER A 136 -11.30 -15.47 -3.19
N LEU A 137 -9.99 -15.59 -3.02
CA LEU A 137 -9.33 -15.80 -1.72
C LEU A 137 -9.22 -14.52 -0.89
N MET A 138 -9.37 -13.33 -1.49
CA MET A 138 -9.48 -12.06 -0.74
C MET A 138 -10.63 -12.10 0.28
N GLU A 139 -11.70 -12.82 -0.04
CA GLU A 139 -12.89 -12.94 0.81
C GLU A 139 -12.84 -14.13 1.76
N SER A 140 -11.66 -14.78 1.89
CA SER A 140 -11.46 -15.88 2.83
C SER A 140 -11.76 -15.45 4.27
N ASN A 141 -12.36 -16.36 5.05
CA ASN A 141 -12.54 -16.19 6.49
C ASN A 141 -11.20 -16.19 7.25
N SER A 142 -10.18 -16.86 6.70
CA SER A 142 -8.82 -16.75 7.22
C SER A 142 -8.24 -15.39 6.85
N LEU A 143 -7.85 -14.63 7.88
CA LEU A 143 -7.20 -13.33 7.73
C LEU A 143 -5.86 -13.48 7.02
N GLU A 144 -5.08 -14.51 7.37
CA GLU A 144 -3.75 -14.76 6.79
C GLU A 144 -3.87 -15.07 5.29
N VAL A 145 -4.81 -15.92 4.89
CA VAL A 145 -5.08 -16.24 3.49
C VAL A 145 -5.55 -15.00 2.72
N ALA A 146 -6.48 -14.23 3.29
CA ALA A 146 -6.98 -13.01 2.65
C ALA A 146 -5.87 -11.97 2.45
N LEU A 147 -5.04 -11.74 3.48
CA LEU A 147 -3.89 -10.85 3.43
C LEU A 147 -2.90 -11.31 2.34
N MET A 148 -2.53 -12.58 2.34
CA MET A 148 -1.60 -13.14 1.35
C MET A 148 -2.17 -13.07 -0.06
N ALA A 149 -3.47 -13.29 -0.24
CA ALA A 149 -4.12 -13.13 -1.54
C ALA A 149 -4.04 -11.67 -2.03
N VAL A 150 -4.26 -10.68 -1.16
CA VAL A 150 -4.11 -9.26 -1.49
C VAL A 150 -2.67 -8.94 -1.92
N GLU A 151 -1.67 -9.37 -1.14
CA GLU A 151 -0.25 -9.14 -1.46
C GLU A 151 0.15 -9.82 -2.78
N ALA A 152 -0.36 -11.02 -3.05
CA ALA A 152 -0.16 -11.70 -4.33
C ALA A 152 -0.79 -10.92 -5.48
N ILE A 153 -2.02 -10.41 -5.34
CA ILE A 153 -2.67 -9.61 -6.39
C ILE A 153 -1.91 -8.31 -6.66
N ILE A 154 -1.33 -7.67 -5.63
CA ILE A 154 -0.46 -6.51 -5.82
C ILE A 154 0.75 -6.90 -6.69
N ALA A 155 1.43 -8.02 -6.38
CA ALA A 155 2.55 -8.51 -7.16
C ALA A 155 2.16 -8.86 -8.62
N TYR A 156 0.97 -9.43 -8.82
CA TYR A 156 0.42 -9.69 -10.17
C TYR A 156 0.18 -8.40 -10.94
N ALA A 157 -0.39 -7.39 -10.27
CA ALA A 157 -0.60 -6.08 -10.86
C ALA A 157 0.76 -5.43 -11.23
N GLU A 158 1.76 -5.49 -10.37
CA GLU A 158 3.14 -5.06 -10.66
C GLU A 158 3.73 -5.80 -11.88
N GLY A 159 3.50 -7.11 -11.99
CA GLY A 159 3.81 -7.94 -13.16
C GLY A 159 2.98 -7.67 -14.41
N GLY A 160 2.06 -6.69 -14.37
CA GLY A 160 1.28 -6.23 -15.53
C GLY A 160 -0.05 -6.96 -15.77
N LEU A 161 -0.44 -7.88 -14.89
CA LEU A 161 -1.69 -8.63 -15.01
C LEU A 161 -2.70 -8.16 -13.96
N MET A 162 -3.87 -7.73 -14.42
CA MET A 162 -4.90 -7.12 -13.57
C MET A 162 -6.30 -7.57 -13.97
N LEU A 163 -7.21 -7.64 -13.01
CA LEU A 163 -8.63 -7.88 -13.25
C LEU A 163 -9.44 -6.67 -12.82
N SER A 164 -10.37 -6.21 -13.66
CA SER A 164 -11.14 -4.98 -13.43
C SER A 164 -12.09 -5.04 -12.23
N ASN A 165 -12.42 -6.23 -11.74
CA ASN A 165 -13.29 -6.44 -10.57
C ASN A 165 -12.54 -6.37 -9.22
N VAL A 166 -11.20 -6.32 -9.23
CA VAL A 166 -10.39 -6.29 -8.00
C VAL A 166 -10.66 -5.05 -7.14
N PRO A 167 -10.71 -3.82 -7.68
CA PRO A 167 -10.99 -2.64 -6.86
C PRO A 167 -12.31 -2.75 -6.07
N SER A 168 -13.39 -3.22 -6.70
CA SER A 168 -14.68 -3.43 -6.02
C SER A 168 -14.62 -4.49 -4.92
N THR A 169 -13.77 -5.51 -5.08
CA THR A 169 -13.53 -6.54 -4.05
C THR A 169 -12.70 -5.98 -2.90
N ALA A 170 -11.68 -5.18 -3.20
CA ALA A 170 -10.86 -4.51 -2.19
C ALA A 170 -11.69 -3.55 -1.31
N ILE A 171 -12.72 -2.89 -1.86
CA ILE A 171 -13.66 -2.07 -1.05
C ILE A 171 -14.32 -2.89 0.07
N ARG A 172 -14.77 -4.11 -0.21
CA ARG A 172 -15.40 -4.98 0.80
C ARG A 172 -14.45 -5.37 1.92
N LEU A 173 -13.14 -5.43 1.65
CA LEU A 173 -12.14 -5.71 2.68
C LEU A 173 -11.99 -4.57 3.68
N LEU A 174 -12.27 -3.33 3.28
CA LEU A 174 -12.19 -2.16 4.16
C LEU A 174 -13.19 -2.25 5.33
N GLU A 175 -14.28 -3.00 5.18
CA GLU A 175 -15.33 -3.19 6.19
C GLU A 175 -14.94 -4.20 7.29
N ARG A 176 -13.91 -5.03 7.06
CA ARG A 176 -13.61 -6.18 7.95
C ARG A 176 -12.93 -5.82 9.27
N GLY A 177 -12.60 -4.54 9.49
CA GLY A 177 -12.12 -4.00 10.77
C GLY A 177 -10.71 -4.44 11.20
N ASP A 178 -10.03 -5.29 10.44
CA ASP A 178 -8.63 -5.64 10.68
C ASP A 178 -7.69 -4.63 10.02
N SER A 179 -6.85 -3.95 10.81
CA SER A 179 -5.98 -2.87 10.35
C SER A 179 -4.99 -3.31 9.28
N ASN A 180 -4.45 -4.51 9.43
CA ASN A 180 -3.48 -5.11 8.53
C ASN A 180 -4.10 -5.34 7.14
N LEU A 181 -5.27 -5.97 7.11
CA LEU A 181 -6.03 -6.20 5.89
C LEU A 181 -6.54 -4.90 5.26
N GLN A 182 -6.99 -3.93 6.06
CA GLN A 182 -7.39 -2.60 5.58
C GLN A 182 -6.23 -1.88 4.91
N ALA A 183 -5.05 -1.84 5.54
CA ALA A 183 -3.86 -1.22 4.98
C ALA A 183 -3.43 -1.89 3.67
N SER A 184 -3.43 -3.23 3.61
CA SER A 184 -3.11 -3.96 2.37
C SER A 184 -4.18 -3.74 1.28
N ALA A 185 -5.46 -3.66 1.63
CA ALA A 185 -6.53 -3.33 0.68
C ALA A 185 -6.39 -1.91 0.11
N LEU A 186 -5.98 -0.93 0.93
CA LEU A 186 -5.70 0.43 0.49
C LEU A 186 -4.48 0.52 -0.42
N ARG A 187 -3.44 -0.26 -0.14
CA ARG A 187 -2.28 -0.40 -1.03
C ARG A 187 -2.69 -0.99 -2.38
N LEU A 188 -3.52 -2.04 -2.35
CA LEU A 188 -4.09 -2.66 -3.56
C LEU A 188 -4.90 -1.65 -4.39
N LEU A 189 -5.79 -0.88 -3.75
CA LEU A 189 -6.55 0.18 -4.42
C LEU A 189 -5.62 1.24 -5.02
N SER A 190 -4.53 1.60 -4.34
CA SER A 190 -3.53 2.54 -4.83
C SER A 190 -2.81 2.00 -6.07
N THR A 191 -2.36 0.74 -6.04
CA THR A 191 -1.72 0.05 -7.19
C THR A 191 -2.65 0.00 -8.41
N TYR A 192 -3.96 -0.16 -8.19
CA TYR A 192 -4.95 -0.16 -9.27
C TYR A 192 -5.27 1.26 -9.78
N ALA A 193 -5.36 2.24 -8.89
CA ALA A 193 -5.56 3.65 -9.24
C ALA A 193 -4.41 4.21 -10.09
N GLU A 194 -3.17 3.75 -9.86
CA GLU A 194 -2.01 4.10 -10.70
C GLU A 194 -2.21 3.72 -12.17
N ARG A 195 -3.06 2.71 -12.44
CA ARG A 195 -3.42 2.25 -13.79
C ARG A 195 -4.84 2.63 -14.22
N ASN A 196 -5.42 3.65 -13.58
CA ASN A 196 -6.77 4.18 -13.86
C ASN A 196 -7.91 3.17 -13.61
N LEU A 197 -7.69 2.14 -12.80
CA LEU A 197 -8.73 1.24 -12.33
C LEU A 197 -9.14 1.69 -10.92
N LEU A 198 -10.20 2.50 -10.85
CA LEU A 198 -10.65 3.17 -9.63
C LEU A 198 -11.97 2.56 -9.16
N ALA A 199 -12.17 2.43 -7.84
CA ALA A 199 -13.46 2.08 -7.25
C ALA A 199 -14.04 3.29 -6.53
N GLU A 200 -15.12 3.87 -7.08
CA GLU A 200 -15.76 5.06 -6.51
C GLU A 200 -16.18 4.87 -5.04
N GLY A 201 -16.52 3.64 -4.66
CA GLY A 201 -16.86 3.29 -3.27
C GLY A 201 -15.78 3.67 -2.25
N PHE A 202 -14.51 3.79 -2.65
CA PHE A 202 -13.43 4.20 -1.75
C PHE A 202 -13.67 5.59 -1.12
N LEU A 203 -14.22 6.54 -1.88
CA LEU A 203 -14.45 7.90 -1.38
C LEU A 203 -15.48 7.95 -0.24
N TYR A 204 -16.39 6.97 -0.19
CA TYR A 204 -17.33 6.80 0.92
C TYR A 204 -16.64 6.28 2.19
N PHE A 205 -15.64 5.40 2.05
CA PHE A 205 -14.91 4.83 3.18
C PHE A 205 -13.79 5.72 3.70
N ALA A 206 -13.20 6.58 2.86
CA ALA A 206 -12.05 7.40 3.25
C ALA A 206 -12.27 8.21 4.56
N PRO A 207 -13.42 8.88 4.78
CA PRO A 207 -13.71 9.53 6.06
C PRO A 207 -13.66 8.62 7.28
N LEU A 208 -14.10 7.36 7.15
CA LEU A 208 -14.10 6.39 8.25
C LEU A 208 -12.66 5.93 8.55
N LEU A 209 -11.89 5.64 7.52
CA LEU A 209 -10.51 5.16 7.64
C LEU A 209 -9.56 6.20 8.23
N PHE A 210 -9.84 7.49 8.02
CA PHE A 210 -9.11 8.59 8.67
C PHE A 210 -9.28 8.64 10.19
N ASN A 211 -10.31 7.99 10.73
CA ASN A 211 -10.51 7.86 12.18
C ASN A 211 -10.05 6.49 12.71
N SER A 212 -9.31 5.70 11.93
CA SER A 212 -8.74 4.44 12.41
C SER A 212 -7.75 4.69 13.54
N ASP A 213 -7.75 3.82 14.56
CA ASP A 213 -6.74 3.84 15.63
C ASP A 213 -5.34 3.46 15.09
N ASP A 214 -5.28 2.77 13.96
CA ASP A 214 -4.02 2.34 13.34
C ASP A 214 -3.44 3.41 12.39
N GLU A 215 -2.23 3.86 12.70
CA GLU A 215 -1.49 4.85 11.91
C GLU A 215 -1.32 4.40 10.44
N SER A 216 -1.04 3.12 10.20
CA SER A 216 -0.83 2.58 8.85
C SER A 216 -2.10 2.68 8.02
N VAL A 217 -3.26 2.42 8.61
CA VAL A 217 -4.56 2.57 7.93
C VAL A 217 -4.80 4.03 7.56
N ARG A 218 -4.58 4.97 8.50
CA ARG A 218 -4.75 6.41 8.23
C ARG A 218 -3.81 6.90 7.12
N LEU A 219 -2.54 6.49 7.18
CA LEU A 219 -1.51 6.83 6.20
C LEU A 219 -1.83 6.29 4.80
N GLU A 220 -2.19 5.01 4.71
CA GLU A 220 -2.52 4.37 3.43
C GLU A 220 -3.84 4.92 2.86
N ALA A 221 -4.80 5.30 3.70
CA ALA A 221 -6.03 5.94 3.26
C ALA A 221 -5.75 7.30 2.62
N ALA A 222 -4.91 8.13 3.25
CA ALA A 222 -4.55 9.43 2.70
C ALA A 222 -3.73 9.29 1.40
N SER A 223 -2.83 8.31 1.36
CA SER A 223 -2.03 7.99 0.17
C SER A 223 -2.89 7.47 -0.99
N CYS A 224 -3.87 6.62 -0.71
CA CYS A 224 -4.84 6.14 -1.69
C CYS A 224 -5.70 7.30 -2.23
N LEU A 225 -6.19 8.18 -1.35
CA LEU A 225 -6.94 9.37 -1.75
C LEU A 225 -6.13 10.31 -2.64
N TRP A 226 -4.84 10.47 -2.36
CA TRP A 226 -3.94 11.20 -3.25
C TRP A 226 -3.90 10.58 -4.66
N ARG A 227 -3.77 9.24 -4.77
CA ARG A 227 -3.79 8.56 -6.08
C ARG A 227 -5.08 8.82 -6.83
N TYR A 228 -6.22 8.76 -6.14
CA TYR A 228 -7.54 9.05 -6.72
C TYR A 228 -7.63 10.52 -7.19
N ALA A 229 -7.19 11.47 -6.37
CA ALA A 229 -7.22 12.90 -6.70
C ALA A 229 -6.29 13.26 -7.88
N VAL A 230 -5.14 12.60 -8.01
CA VAL A 230 -4.26 12.75 -9.19
C VAL A 230 -4.96 12.27 -10.47
N ARG A 231 -5.90 11.31 -10.38
CA ARG A 231 -6.75 10.85 -11.48
C ARG A 231 -8.05 11.65 -11.66
N GLY A 232 -8.22 12.74 -10.91
CA GLY A 232 -9.41 13.59 -11.00
C GLY A 232 -10.65 13.02 -10.28
N VAL A 233 -10.50 11.93 -9.53
CA VAL A 233 -11.58 11.34 -8.72
C VAL A 233 -11.47 11.87 -7.30
N THR A 234 -12.41 12.73 -6.92
CA THR A 234 -12.44 13.42 -5.62
C THR A 234 -13.85 13.46 -5.07
N SER A 235 -13.98 13.67 -3.76
CA SER A 235 -15.26 14.00 -3.12
C SER A 235 -15.07 15.13 -2.11
N ILE A 236 -16.01 16.08 -2.12
CA ILE A 236 -16.06 17.20 -1.17
C ILE A 236 -16.31 16.71 0.27
N ASP A 237 -16.98 15.56 0.45
CA ASP A 237 -17.31 15.01 1.76
C ASP A 237 -16.06 14.57 2.54
N VAL A 238 -14.95 14.36 1.83
CA VAL A 238 -13.67 13.94 2.42
C VAL A 238 -12.87 15.12 2.97
N LEU A 239 -13.19 16.36 2.59
CA LEU A 239 -12.39 17.54 2.97
C LEU A 239 -12.38 17.80 4.47
N MET A 240 -13.52 17.71 5.16
CA MET A 240 -13.56 17.96 6.60
C MET A 240 -12.78 16.88 7.39
N PRO A 241 -12.98 15.58 7.13
CA PRO A 241 -12.09 14.54 7.66
C PRO A 241 -10.61 14.77 7.33
N LEU A 242 -10.30 15.18 6.10
CA LEU A 242 -8.93 15.47 5.65
C LEU A 242 -8.28 16.62 6.45
N LEU A 243 -9.02 17.69 6.70
CA LEU A 243 -8.55 18.83 7.50
C LEU A 243 -8.28 18.43 8.96
N LYS A 244 -9.05 17.47 9.50
CA LYS A 244 -8.81 16.93 10.85
C LYS A 244 -7.50 16.14 10.92
N ILE A 245 -7.21 15.28 9.93
CA ILE A 245 -5.97 14.49 9.92
C ILE A 245 -4.71 15.32 9.66
N LEU A 246 -4.81 16.60 9.28
CA LEU A 246 -3.65 17.50 9.32
C LEU A 246 -3.13 17.70 10.75
N ARG A 247 -3.95 17.47 11.77
CA ARG A 247 -3.55 17.53 13.19
C ARG A 247 -3.18 16.16 13.76
N ASP A 248 -3.02 15.13 12.91
CA ASP A 248 -2.67 13.77 13.34
C ASP A 248 -1.43 13.75 14.25
N GLU A 249 -1.29 12.71 15.07
CA GLU A 249 -0.08 12.51 15.87
C GLU A 249 1.12 12.13 15.01
N SER A 250 0.91 11.33 13.97
CA SER A 250 1.96 10.89 13.06
C SER A 250 2.28 11.95 12.02
N PHE A 251 3.55 12.33 11.97
CA PHE A 251 4.06 13.25 10.96
C PHE A 251 3.86 12.71 9.53
N ASN A 252 3.96 11.39 9.31
CA ASN A 252 3.75 10.79 8.00
C ASN A 252 2.30 10.94 7.53
N VAL A 253 1.33 10.77 8.44
CA VAL A 253 -0.10 10.97 8.14
C VAL A 253 -0.37 12.45 7.83
N GLN A 254 0.19 13.38 8.61
CA GLN A 254 0.08 14.81 8.34
C GLN A 254 0.61 15.18 6.94
N VAL A 255 1.77 14.63 6.56
CA VAL A 255 2.36 14.85 5.22
C VAL A 255 1.46 14.30 4.12
N ALA A 256 0.94 13.09 4.27
CA ALA A 256 0.03 12.49 3.30
C ALA A 256 -1.25 13.34 3.14
N ALA A 257 -1.83 13.79 4.26
CA ALA A 257 -2.99 14.67 4.28
C ALA A 257 -2.74 16.01 3.57
N ALA A 258 -1.62 16.67 3.87
CA ALA A 258 -1.23 17.94 3.26
C ALA A 258 -1.10 17.83 1.74
N ARG A 259 -0.56 16.71 1.24
CA ARG A 259 -0.49 16.44 -0.21
C ARG A 259 -1.88 16.35 -0.84
N VAL A 260 -2.80 15.59 -0.24
CA VAL A 260 -4.17 15.52 -0.76
C VAL A 260 -4.83 16.90 -0.77
N LEU A 261 -4.70 17.66 0.32
CA LEU A 261 -5.30 18.99 0.43
C LEU A 261 -4.75 19.94 -0.64
N TRP A 262 -3.43 19.92 -0.87
CA TRP A 262 -2.83 20.67 -1.98
C TRP A 262 -3.46 20.30 -3.31
N ARG A 263 -3.64 18.99 -3.59
CA ARG A 263 -4.23 18.54 -4.85
C ARG A 263 -5.68 19.00 -4.99
N TYR A 264 -6.45 18.94 -3.91
CA TYR A 264 -7.81 19.45 -3.89
C TYR A 264 -7.86 20.96 -4.15
N ALA A 265 -6.94 21.72 -3.56
CA ALA A 265 -6.81 23.16 -3.81
C ALA A 265 -6.45 23.45 -5.26
N GLU A 266 -5.51 22.71 -5.86
CA GLU A 266 -5.17 22.85 -7.29
C GLU A 266 -6.37 22.62 -8.20
N MET A 267 -7.21 21.64 -7.85
CA MET A 267 -8.43 21.31 -8.56
C MET A 267 -9.60 22.27 -8.27
N GLY A 268 -9.46 23.18 -7.30
CA GLY A 268 -10.53 24.07 -6.84
C GLY A 268 -11.66 23.33 -6.13
N ILE A 269 -11.40 22.15 -5.55
CA ILE A 269 -12.39 21.39 -4.80
C ILE A 269 -12.52 21.99 -3.41
N GLY A 270 -13.70 22.53 -3.09
CA GLY A 270 -13.98 23.12 -1.79
C GLY A 270 -14.85 24.36 -1.90
N GLY A 271 -14.77 25.23 -0.89
CA GLY A 271 -15.52 26.47 -0.84
C GLY A 271 -15.01 27.35 0.29
N ARG A 272 -15.72 28.45 0.55
CA ARG A 272 -15.37 29.40 1.62
C ARG A 272 -15.17 28.73 2.97
N TRP A 273 -16.02 27.76 3.31
CA TRP A 273 -15.92 27.01 4.57
C TRP A 273 -14.58 26.27 4.73
N VAL A 274 -13.97 25.80 3.63
CA VAL A 274 -12.63 25.16 3.67
C VAL A 274 -11.57 26.19 4.04
N LEU A 275 -11.66 27.39 3.47
CA LEU A 275 -10.75 28.49 3.81
C LEU A 275 -10.89 28.89 5.27
N ASP A 276 -12.10 28.89 5.79
CA ASP A 276 -12.37 29.25 7.19
C ASP A 276 -11.78 28.20 8.17
N GLU A 277 -11.89 26.91 7.84
CA GLU A 277 -11.23 25.85 8.59
C GLU A 277 -9.69 25.91 8.48
N LEU A 278 -9.16 26.24 7.30
CA LEU A 278 -7.73 26.48 7.12
C LEU A 278 -7.24 27.66 7.96
N ALA A 279 -8.03 28.73 8.09
CA ALA A 279 -7.73 29.86 8.95
C ALA A 279 -7.59 29.45 10.43
N GLN A 280 -8.37 28.46 10.88
CA GLN A 280 -8.22 27.90 12.22
C GLN A 280 -6.91 27.09 12.35
N LEU A 281 -6.49 26.39 11.30
CA LEU A 281 -5.22 25.63 11.29
C LEU A 281 -3.98 26.52 11.31
N LEU A 282 -4.07 27.78 10.87
CA LEU A 282 -3.00 28.77 11.00
C LEU A 282 -2.64 29.10 12.46
N LYS A 283 -3.53 28.78 13.41
CA LYS A 283 -3.31 28.98 14.85
C LYS A 283 -2.73 27.74 15.54
N CYS A 284 -2.43 26.68 14.79
CA CYS A 284 -1.90 25.44 15.35
C CYS A 284 -0.46 25.63 15.88
N GLU A 285 -0.11 25.03 17.01
CA GLU A 285 1.26 25.10 17.56
C GLU A 285 2.29 24.39 16.68
N LYS A 286 1.88 23.34 15.96
CA LYS A 286 2.76 22.56 15.09
C LYS A 286 3.07 23.35 13.81
N PRO A 287 4.34 23.73 13.54
CA PRO A 287 4.66 24.56 12.38
C PRO A 287 4.37 23.87 11.04
N PHE A 288 4.51 22.54 10.97
CA PHE A 288 4.15 21.78 9.77
C PHE A 288 2.66 21.96 9.40
N VAL A 289 1.77 21.94 10.38
CA VAL A 289 0.33 22.08 10.17
C VAL A 289 -0.01 23.49 9.68
N ARG A 290 0.58 24.50 10.31
CA ARG A 290 0.45 25.90 9.85
C ARG A 290 0.98 26.07 8.43
N GLY A 291 2.16 25.52 8.14
CA GLY A 291 2.79 25.54 6.83
C GLY A 291 1.94 24.89 5.74
N ALA A 292 1.38 23.71 6.01
CA ALA A 292 0.46 23.03 5.10
C ALA A 292 -0.81 23.86 4.83
N ALA A 293 -1.38 24.47 5.88
CA ALA A 293 -2.58 25.28 5.77
C ALA A 293 -2.35 26.57 4.97
N VAL A 294 -1.28 27.32 5.25
CA VAL A 294 -0.96 28.56 4.49
C VAL A 294 -0.60 28.24 3.03
N TYR A 295 0.05 27.10 2.77
CA TYR A 295 0.34 26.68 1.41
C TYR A 295 -0.94 26.33 0.63
N ALA A 296 -1.89 25.61 1.25
CA ALA A 296 -3.18 25.34 0.63
C ALA A 296 -3.97 26.64 0.36
N LEU A 297 -3.96 27.58 1.31
CA LEU A 297 -4.58 28.90 1.14
C LEU A 297 -3.96 29.68 -0.03
N LEU A 298 -2.64 29.61 -0.22
CA LEU A 298 -1.97 30.22 -1.37
C LEU A 298 -2.47 29.65 -2.70
N VAL A 299 -2.63 28.32 -2.78
CA VAL A 299 -3.15 27.67 -3.99
C VAL A 299 -4.60 28.08 -4.25
N TYR A 300 -5.44 28.14 -3.22
CA TYR A 300 -6.81 28.64 -3.37
C TYR A 300 -6.86 30.13 -3.78
N ALA A 301 -6.00 30.97 -3.19
CA ALA A 301 -5.91 32.40 -3.49
C ALA A 301 -5.55 32.64 -4.96
N ARG A 302 -4.58 31.90 -5.49
CA ARG A 302 -4.19 31.93 -6.93
C ARG A 302 -5.32 31.53 -7.87
N ARG A 303 -6.37 30.88 -7.35
CA ARG A 303 -7.60 30.54 -8.09
C ARG A 303 -8.75 31.53 -7.83
N GLY A 304 -8.46 32.66 -7.18
CA GLY A 304 -9.43 33.70 -6.84
C GLY A 304 -10.33 33.35 -5.64
N MET A 305 -10.02 32.31 -4.87
CA MET A 305 -10.81 31.95 -3.70
C MET A 305 -10.26 32.65 -2.46
N VAL A 306 -11.05 33.58 -1.91
CA VAL A 306 -10.67 34.39 -0.75
C VAL A 306 -11.69 34.27 0.39
N SER A 307 -11.24 34.43 1.64
CA SER A 307 -12.10 34.53 2.82
C SER A 307 -11.70 35.71 3.72
N PRO A 308 -12.65 36.54 4.18
CA PRO A 308 -12.39 37.57 5.18
C PRO A 308 -11.75 37.02 6.46
N LEU A 309 -12.14 35.82 6.91
CA LEU A 309 -11.54 35.21 8.10
C LEU A 309 -10.05 34.90 7.90
N VAL A 310 -9.68 34.48 6.70
CA VAL A 310 -8.26 34.27 6.35
C VAL A 310 -7.53 35.62 6.31
N ALA A 311 -8.12 36.64 5.68
CA ALA A 311 -7.54 37.99 5.62
C ALA A 311 -7.29 38.60 7.01
N GLU A 312 -8.18 38.33 7.97
CA GLU A 312 -8.00 38.75 9.37
C GLU A 312 -6.83 38.03 10.07
N VAL A 313 -6.56 36.78 9.72
CA VAL A 313 -5.55 35.95 10.41
C VAL A 313 -4.15 36.07 9.77
N LEU A 314 -4.05 36.28 8.46
CA LEU A 314 -2.78 36.32 7.73
C LEU A 314 -1.74 37.30 8.28
N PRO A 315 -2.09 38.54 8.70
CA PRO A 315 -1.10 39.49 9.24
C PRO A 315 -0.33 38.95 10.44
N PHE A 316 -0.95 38.11 11.26
CA PHE A 316 -0.28 37.49 12.42
C PHE A 316 0.80 36.49 12.01
N LEU A 317 0.70 35.87 10.82
CA LEU A 317 1.71 34.95 10.31
C LEU A 317 2.94 35.65 9.74
N LEU A 318 2.91 36.98 9.55
CA LEU A 318 4.10 37.73 9.17
C LEU A 318 5.15 37.78 10.31
N GLU A 319 4.72 37.44 11.53
CA GLU A 319 5.57 37.33 12.72
C GLU A 319 5.78 35.86 13.15
N ASP A 320 5.39 34.87 12.31
CA ASP A 320 5.59 33.46 12.62
C ASP A 320 7.08 33.14 12.82
N GLU A 321 7.41 32.23 13.73
CA GLU A 321 8.80 31.82 14.01
C GLU A 321 9.47 31.21 12.75
N GLU A 322 8.70 30.49 11.94
CA GLU A 322 9.20 29.82 10.75
C GLU A 322 9.25 30.74 9.51
N GLY A 323 10.44 30.94 8.95
CA GLY A 323 10.64 31.87 7.83
C GLY A 323 9.91 31.50 6.55
N ASN A 324 9.70 30.20 6.30
CA ASN A 324 8.91 29.74 5.16
C ASN A 324 7.41 30.09 5.32
N ILE A 325 6.87 30.03 6.54
CA ILE A 325 5.47 30.40 6.82
C ILE A 325 5.28 31.89 6.61
N ARG A 326 6.19 32.74 7.12
CA ARG A 326 6.16 34.20 6.87
C ARG A 326 6.14 34.52 5.37
N SER A 327 7.01 33.87 4.60
CA SER A 327 7.10 34.06 3.15
C SER A 327 5.85 33.60 2.41
N LEU A 328 5.25 32.49 2.82
CA LEU A 328 3.99 32.01 2.24
C LEU A 328 2.83 32.94 2.59
N ALA A 329 2.73 33.42 3.84
CA ALA A 329 1.69 34.33 4.27
C ALA A 329 1.69 35.64 3.45
N LEU A 330 2.88 36.22 3.21
CA LEU A 330 3.01 37.39 2.34
C LEU A 330 2.48 37.12 0.92
N GLN A 331 2.83 35.98 0.33
CA GLN A 331 2.30 35.59 -0.98
C GLN A 331 0.78 35.42 -0.98
N VAL A 332 0.19 34.89 0.10
CA VAL A 332 -1.28 34.78 0.18
C VAL A 332 -1.92 36.18 0.22
N ILE A 333 -1.35 37.11 0.99
CA ILE A 333 -1.84 38.51 1.05
C ILE A 333 -1.80 39.15 -0.34
N GLU A 334 -0.69 39.02 -1.07
CA GLU A 334 -0.56 39.54 -2.43
C GLU A 334 -1.62 38.95 -3.39
N GLU A 335 -1.91 37.65 -3.29
CA GLU A 335 -2.94 37.02 -4.12
C GLU A 335 -4.37 37.44 -3.71
N TYR A 336 -4.60 37.74 -2.43
CA TYR A 336 -5.88 38.26 -1.95
C TYR A 336 -6.13 39.68 -2.48
N GLU A 337 -5.12 40.56 -2.45
CA GLU A 337 -5.21 41.92 -3.00
C GLU A 337 -5.56 41.89 -4.48
N LYS A 338 -4.87 41.04 -5.28
CA LYS A 338 -5.19 40.84 -6.71
C LYS A 338 -6.64 40.40 -6.92
N ALA A 339 -7.13 39.48 -6.09
CA ALA A 339 -8.50 39.01 -6.20
C ALA A 339 -9.53 40.10 -5.85
N GLU A 340 -9.23 40.98 -4.88
CA GLU A 340 -10.08 42.12 -4.55
C GLU A 340 -10.14 43.16 -5.66
N ASP A 341 -9.01 43.48 -6.30
CA ASP A 341 -8.94 44.42 -7.41
C ASP A 341 -9.80 43.92 -8.60
N VAL A 342 -9.71 42.63 -8.93
CA VAL A 342 -10.57 42.00 -9.95
C VAL A 342 -12.06 42.11 -9.59
N LEU A 343 -12.42 41.90 -8.31
CA LEU A 343 -13.81 42.03 -7.86
C LEU A 343 -14.32 43.47 -7.90
N ARG A 344 -13.45 44.47 -7.72
CA ARG A 344 -13.80 45.90 -7.87
C ARG A 344 -14.03 46.26 -9.33
N GLU A 345 -13.14 45.84 -10.24
CA GLU A 345 -13.28 46.07 -11.69
C GLU A 345 -14.57 45.49 -12.29
N ILE A 346 -15.03 44.34 -11.79
CA ILE A 346 -16.31 43.73 -12.24
C ILE A 346 -17.53 44.52 -11.72
N LYS A 347 -17.44 45.10 -10.51
CA LYS A 347 -18.56 45.83 -9.87
C LYS A 347 -18.70 47.26 -10.39
N GLU A 348 -17.59 47.87 -10.82
CA GLU A 348 -17.56 49.20 -11.41
C GLU A 348 -16.94 49.12 -12.81
N PRO A 349 -17.67 48.57 -13.81
CA PRO A 349 -17.16 48.55 -15.17
C PRO A 349 -16.93 49.99 -15.60
N THR A 350 -15.66 50.32 -15.87
CA THR A 350 -15.25 51.62 -16.37
C THR A 350 -16.09 51.94 -17.60
N SER A 351 -17.01 52.88 -17.45
CA SER A 351 -17.85 53.35 -18.54
C SER A 351 -16.96 54.13 -19.52
N PRO A 352 -17.07 53.90 -20.84
CA PRO A 352 -16.19 54.49 -21.84
C PRO A 352 -16.29 56.02 -21.92
#